data_AF-A0AAW6J3G9-F1
#
_entry.id   AF-A0AAW6J3G9-F1
#
_cell.length_a   1.000
_cell.length_b   1.000
_cell.length_c   1.000
_cell.angle_alpha   90.00
_cell.angle_beta   90.00
_cell.angle_gamma   90.00
#
_symmetry.space_group_name_H-M   'P 1'
#
loop_
_entity.id
_entity.type
_entity.pdbx_description
1 polymer ?
#
loop_
_entity_poly.entity_id
_entity_poly.type
_entity_poly.pdbx_seq_one_letter_code
_entity_poly.pdbx_strand_id
1 'polypeptide(L)'
;MNDGIIWFCCLAILVIGMIFGISLDSSSETLDSLYKVFGIVSGIGALLTVIVAISALRTWKHQFSHAERFKAFKELDRIALDCISNIEQYWGVFKDEYFFLNTPKYYQDHSQAKKEKMDLFWKSKDRYRVNVDYAQSLLSAKEQKEFKYTYGHFDTKVHEIINGITNSYNNLEGEERHEGLIKVEADVLNLKIDLKESLRKFRGQ
;
A
#
# COMPACT_ATOMS: atom_id res chain seq x y z
N MET A 1 -4.32 15.27 -15.66
CA MET A 1 -4.37 16.67 -16.12
C MET A 1 -3.35 16.79 -17.23
N ASN A 2 -3.78 17.15 -18.45
CA ASN A 2 -2.94 17.10 -19.64
C ASN A 2 -1.96 18.29 -19.59
N ASP A 3 -0.66 18.07 -19.80
CA ASP A 3 0.35 19.14 -19.80
C ASP A 3 -0.02 20.27 -20.77
N GLY A 4 -0.80 19.95 -21.81
CA GLY A 4 -1.39 20.93 -22.73
C GLY A 4 -2.28 21.99 -22.08
N ILE A 5 -2.99 21.68 -20.98
CA ILE A 5 -3.83 22.65 -20.26
C ILE A 5 -2.96 23.66 -19.52
N ILE A 6 -1.86 23.21 -18.93
CA ILE A 6 -0.92 24.08 -18.22
C ILE A 6 -0.24 25.02 -19.22
N TRP A 7 0.24 24.48 -20.34
CA TRP A 7 0.80 25.29 -21.43
C TRP A 7 -0.19 26.31 -21.98
N PHE A 8 -1.44 25.90 -22.18
CA PHE A 8 -2.52 26.78 -22.64
C PHE A 8 -2.77 27.94 -21.67
N CYS A 9 -2.88 27.67 -20.36
CA CYS A 9 -3.05 28.72 -19.36
C CYS A 9 -1.85 29.67 -19.29
N CYS A 10 -0.63 29.16 -19.43
CA CYS A 10 0.58 29.98 -19.41
C CYS A 10 0.68 30.88 -20.66
N LEU A 11 0.39 30.34 -21.84
CA LEU A 11 0.31 31.10 -23.09
C LEU A 11 -0.82 32.16 -23.02
N ALA A 12 -1.97 31.82 -22.47
CA ALA A 12 -3.08 32.74 -22.32
C ALA A 12 -2.72 33.95 -21.44
N ILE A 13 -2.07 33.72 -20.29
CA ILE A 13 -1.61 34.80 -19.39
C ILE A 13 -0.58 35.69 -20.10
N LEU A 14 0.35 35.10 -20.86
CA LEU A 14 1.39 35.83 -21.59
C LEU A 14 0.78 36.71 -22.70
N VAL A 15 -0.19 36.17 -23.45
CA VAL A 15 -0.93 36.90 -24.50
C VAL A 15 -1.76 38.05 -23.90
N ILE A 16 -2.45 37.79 -22.78
CA ILE A 16 -3.21 38.84 -22.08
C ILE A 16 -2.26 39.95 -21.60
N GLY A 17 -1.11 39.60 -21.01
CA GLY A 17 -0.09 40.58 -20.60
C GLY A 17 0.45 41.44 -21.74
N MET A 18 0.68 40.84 -22.92
CA MET A 18 1.08 41.59 -24.13
C MET A 18 -0.02 42.54 -24.61
N ILE A 19 -1.28 42.10 -24.66
CA ILE A 19 -2.41 42.93 -25.13
C ILE A 19 -2.60 44.15 -24.21
N PHE A 20 -2.57 43.95 -22.88
CA PHE A 20 -2.67 45.04 -21.92
C PHE A 20 -1.47 46.00 -21.98
N GLY A 21 -0.26 45.49 -22.23
CA GLY A 21 0.94 46.31 -22.36
C GLY A 21 0.97 47.19 -23.62
N ILE A 22 0.48 46.67 -24.75
CA ILE A 22 0.42 47.42 -26.03
C ILE A 22 -0.69 48.49 -26.01
N SER A 23 -1.73 48.31 -25.19
CA SER A 23 -2.89 49.22 -25.14
C SER A 23 -2.70 50.46 -24.26
N LEU A 24 -1.56 50.59 -23.57
CA LEU A 24 -1.22 51.74 -22.72
C LEU A 24 -0.27 52.68 -23.48
N ASP A 25 -0.82 53.51 -24.35
CA ASP A 25 -0.07 54.52 -25.09
C ASP A 25 0.27 55.69 -24.16
N SER A 26 1.56 55.94 -23.91
CA SER A 26 2.03 57.04 -23.04
C SER A 26 2.95 57.97 -23.83
N SER A 27 2.62 59.27 -23.83
CA SER A 27 3.24 60.29 -24.68
C SER A 27 4.65 60.75 -24.25
N SER A 28 5.36 59.98 -23.43
CA SER A 28 6.73 60.32 -23.00
C SER A 28 7.69 59.17 -23.29
N GLU A 29 8.76 59.46 -24.06
CA GLU A 29 9.75 58.45 -24.47
C GLU A 29 10.44 57.76 -23.27
N THR A 30 10.57 58.47 -22.15
CA THR A 30 11.17 57.95 -20.92
C THR A 30 10.23 57.00 -20.17
N LEU A 31 8.92 57.28 -20.13
CA LEU A 31 7.94 56.38 -19.54
C LEU A 31 7.75 55.13 -20.41
N ASP A 32 7.70 55.28 -21.74
CA ASP A 32 7.58 54.16 -22.67
C ASP A 32 8.78 53.19 -22.57
N SER A 33 10.00 53.72 -22.43
CA SER A 33 11.20 52.93 -22.14
C SER A 33 11.09 52.13 -20.83
N LEU A 34 10.65 52.79 -19.74
CA LEU A 34 10.49 52.14 -18.44
C LEU A 34 9.39 51.06 -18.46
N TYR A 35 8.25 51.33 -19.11
CA TYR A 35 7.17 50.36 -19.28
C TYR A 35 7.62 49.11 -20.04
N LYS A 36 8.43 49.27 -21.10
CA LYS A 36 9.02 48.13 -21.83
C LYS A 36 9.94 47.30 -20.95
N VAL A 37 10.78 47.93 -20.13
CA VAL A 37 11.67 47.22 -19.19
C VAL A 37 10.85 46.48 -18.12
N PHE A 38 9.86 47.13 -17.50
CA PHE A 38 8.98 46.49 -16.53
C PHE A 38 8.14 45.36 -17.15
N GLY A 39 7.71 45.50 -18.40
CA GLY A 39 7.02 44.45 -19.16
C GLY A 39 7.90 43.22 -19.38
N ILE A 40 9.16 43.41 -19.76
CA ILE A 40 10.15 42.32 -19.92
C ILE A 40 10.42 41.64 -18.58
N VAL A 41 10.66 42.42 -17.51
CA VAL A 41 10.90 41.89 -16.16
C VAL A 41 9.69 41.12 -15.64
N SER A 42 8.48 41.63 -15.85
CA SER A 42 7.23 40.95 -15.51
C SER A 42 7.06 39.65 -16.30
N GLY A 43 7.39 39.66 -17.60
CA GLY A 43 7.34 38.47 -18.46
C GLY A 43 8.31 37.38 -18.00
N ILE A 44 9.54 37.75 -17.62
CA ILE A 44 10.53 36.83 -17.04
C ILE A 44 10.02 36.30 -15.69
N GLY A 45 9.48 37.15 -14.82
CA GLY A 45 8.92 36.75 -13.52
C GLY A 45 7.75 35.77 -13.64
N ALA A 46 6.85 36.00 -14.59
CA ALA A 46 5.75 35.08 -14.89
C ALA A 46 6.27 33.72 -15.40
N LEU A 47 7.25 33.73 -16.30
CA LEU A 47 7.85 32.50 -16.84
C LEU A 47 8.55 31.68 -15.75
N LEU A 48 9.26 32.33 -14.83
CA LEU A 48 9.87 31.67 -13.66
C LEU A 48 8.80 31.05 -12.74
N THR A 49 7.69 31.76 -12.50
CA THR A 49 6.59 31.26 -11.67
C THR A 49 5.93 30.03 -12.30
N VAL A 50 5.77 30.02 -13.63
CA VAL A 50 5.28 28.86 -14.39
C VAL A 50 6.22 27.66 -14.24
N ILE A 51 7.54 27.86 -14.38
CA ILE A 51 8.53 26.79 -14.19
C ILE A 51 8.47 26.22 -12.77
N VAL A 52 8.35 27.08 -11.77
CA VAL A 52 8.21 26.69 -10.36
C VAL A 52 6.92 25.89 -10.15
N ALA A 53 5.79 26.36 -10.71
CA ALA A 53 4.50 25.66 -10.61
C ALA A 53 4.53 24.28 -11.26
N ILE A 54 5.11 24.15 -12.47
CA ILE A 54 5.28 22.86 -13.15
C ILE A 54 6.14 21.92 -12.30
N SER A 55 7.26 22.42 -11.77
CA SER A 55 8.17 21.64 -10.93
C SER A 55 7.48 21.18 -9.65
N ALA A 56 6.75 22.08 -8.98
CA ALA A 56 5.98 21.76 -7.78
C ALA A 56 4.90 20.71 -8.05
N LEU A 57 4.18 20.82 -9.18
CA LEU A 57 3.15 19.85 -9.56
C LEU A 57 3.75 18.47 -9.86
N ARG A 58 4.90 18.42 -10.52
CA ARG A 58 5.65 17.18 -10.76
C ARG A 58 6.06 16.52 -9.45
N THR A 59 6.65 17.29 -8.53
CA THR A 59 7.02 16.80 -7.20
C THR A 59 5.80 16.33 -6.41
N TRP A 60 4.71 17.09 -6.44
CA TRP A 60 3.46 16.71 -5.77
C TRP A 60 2.89 15.40 -6.30
N LYS A 61 2.85 15.23 -7.64
CA LYS A 61 2.39 13.98 -8.26
C LYS A 61 3.23 12.78 -7.83
N HIS A 62 4.55 12.95 -7.79
CA HIS A 62 5.46 11.89 -7.33
C HIS A 62 5.23 11.54 -5.86
N GLN A 63 5.14 12.56 -4.99
CA GLN A 63 4.88 12.37 -3.56
C GLN A 63 3.52 11.73 -3.30
N PHE A 64 2.48 12.13 -4.03
CA PHE A 64 1.15 11.56 -3.93
C PHE A 64 1.15 10.07 -4.32
N SER A 65 1.78 9.71 -5.44
CA SER A 65 1.91 8.32 -5.87
C SER A 65 2.63 7.45 -4.84
N HIS A 66 3.74 7.94 -4.30
CA HIS A 66 4.49 7.24 -3.25
C HIS A 66 3.67 7.13 -1.96
N ALA A 67 2.90 8.16 -1.58
CA ALA A 67 2.06 8.13 -0.39
C ALA A 67 0.91 7.12 -0.49
N GLU A 68 0.21 7.08 -1.63
CA GLU A 68 -0.85 6.09 -1.87
C GLU A 68 -0.30 4.67 -1.89
N ARG A 69 0.85 4.45 -2.54
CA ARG A 69 1.58 3.18 -2.52
C ARG A 69 1.93 2.77 -1.09
N PHE A 70 2.56 3.67 -0.33
CA PHE A 70 2.94 3.40 1.06
C PHE A 70 1.73 3.00 1.92
N LYS A 71 0.61 3.74 1.76
CA LYS A 71 -0.64 3.50 2.48
C LYS A 71 -1.23 2.14 2.12
N ALA A 72 -1.33 1.81 0.83
CA ALA A 72 -1.86 0.54 0.35
C ALA A 72 -1.06 -0.66 0.89
N PHE A 73 0.27 -0.61 0.79
CA PHE A 73 1.13 -1.71 1.26
C PHE A 73 1.17 -1.82 2.79
N LYS A 74 1.06 -0.71 3.53
CA LYS A 74 0.94 -0.73 4.99
C LYS A 74 -0.39 -1.35 5.44
N GLU A 75 -1.49 -1.03 4.75
CA GLU A 75 -2.80 -1.61 5.04
C GLU A 75 -2.81 -3.11 4.69
N LEU A 76 -2.20 -3.49 3.57
CA LEU A 76 -2.07 -4.88 3.16
C LEU A 76 -1.26 -5.70 4.18
N ASP A 77 -0.15 -5.16 4.69
CA ASP A 77 0.66 -5.76 5.77
C ASP A 77 -0.19 -6.00 7.02
N ARG A 78 -0.96 -5.00 7.45
CA ARG A 78 -1.88 -5.14 8.58
C ARG A 78 -2.90 -6.26 8.38
N ILE A 79 -3.60 -6.25 7.25
CA ILE A 79 -4.65 -7.25 6.96
C ILE A 79 -4.06 -8.66 6.89
N ALA A 80 -2.89 -8.81 6.29
CA ALA A 80 -2.22 -10.10 6.17
C ALA A 80 -1.76 -10.62 7.55
N LEU A 81 -1.21 -9.76 8.40
CA LEU A 81 -0.83 -10.12 9.76
C LEU A 81 -2.05 -10.43 10.64
N ASP A 82 -3.17 -9.72 10.47
CA ASP A 82 -4.45 -10.06 11.11
C ASP A 82 -4.88 -11.48 10.71
N CYS A 83 -4.79 -11.80 9.42
CA CYS A 83 -5.14 -13.12 8.88
C CYS A 83 -4.28 -14.22 9.49
N ILE A 84 -2.95 -14.04 9.49
CA ILE A 84 -2.03 -15.00 10.09
C ILE A 84 -2.26 -15.12 11.61
N SER A 85 -2.53 -14.00 12.30
CA SER A 85 -2.81 -14.02 13.74
C SER A 85 -4.09 -14.80 14.07
N ASN A 86 -5.12 -14.74 13.24
CA ASN A 86 -6.32 -15.56 13.42
C ASN A 86 -6.02 -17.06 13.28
N ILE A 87 -5.10 -17.45 12.39
CA ILE A 87 -4.63 -18.85 12.26
C ILE A 87 -3.86 -19.28 13.52
N GLU A 88 -2.98 -18.43 14.03
CA GLU A 88 -2.25 -18.70 15.28
C GLU A 88 -3.17 -18.81 16.48
N GLN A 89 -4.19 -17.96 16.57
CA GLN A 89 -5.19 -18.04 17.62
C GLN A 89 -6.02 -19.32 17.49
N TYR A 90 -6.41 -19.71 16.27
CA TYR A 90 -7.08 -20.98 16.02
C TYR A 90 -6.22 -22.17 16.46
N TRP A 91 -4.94 -22.17 16.11
CA TRP A 91 -3.96 -23.15 16.60
C TRP A 91 -3.83 -23.13 18.14
N GLY A 92 -3.83 -21.94 18.75
CA GLY A 92 -3.81 -21.75 20.19
C GLY A 92 -5.00 -22.39 20.90
N VAL A 93 -6.20 -22.37 20.31
CA VAL A 93 -7.37 -23.06 20.87
C VAL A 93 -7.14 -24.57 20.92
N PHE A 94 -6.54 -25.16 19.89
CA PHE A 94 -6.20 -26.58 19.95
C PHE A 94 -5.08 -26.89 20.94
N LYS A 95 -4.06 -26.03 21.06
CA LYS A 95 -3.03 -26.19 22.09
C LYS A 95 -3.66 -26.23 23.49
N ASP A 96 -4.58 -25.31 23.77
CA ASP A 96 -5.31 -25.25 25.05
C ASP A 96 -6.18 -26.49 25.32
N GLU A 97 -6.78 -27.08 24.27
CA GLU A 97 -7.63 -28.27 24.39
C GLU A 97 -6.85 -29.58 24.59
N TYR A 98 -5.71 -29.74 23.89
CA TYR A 98 -5.01 -31.02 23.80
C TYR A 98 -3.68 -31.07 24.57
N PHE A 99 -3.10 -29.93 24.97
CA PHE A 99 -1.84 -29.88 25.72
C PHE A 99 -2.05 -29.29 27.13
N PHE A 100 -2.37 -30.16 28.10
CA PHE A 100 -2.62 -29.79 29.50
C PHE A 100 -1.37 -29.50 30.34
N LEU A 101 -0.20 -29.27 29.74
CA LEU A 101 1.03 -29.07 30.50
C LEU A 101 1.03 -27.69 31.18
N ASN A 102 0.56 -27.66 32.43
CA ASN A 102 0.69 -26.58 33.42
C ASN A 102 0.09 -25.20 33.08
N THR A 103 -0.74 -25.08 32.03
CA THR A 103 -1.43 -23.84 31.69
C THR A 103 -2.91 -23.86 32.10
N PRO A 104 -3.44 -22.76 32.67
CA PRO A 104 -4.88 -22.60 32.86
C PRO A 104 -5.60 -22.74 31.53
N LYS A 105 -6.74 -23.45 31.49
CA LYS A 105 -7.64 -23.44 30.33
C LYS A 105 -8.05 -22.00 30.04
N TYR A 106 -7.54 -21.43 28.95
CA TYR A 106 -7.84 -20.06 28.56
C TYR A 106 -9.24 -19.98 27.92
N TYR A 107 -9.68 -21.06 27.27
CA TYR A 107 -10.98 -21.14 26.62
C TYR A 107 -11.95 -22.03 27.42
N GLN A 108 -13.13 -21.49 27.73
CA GLN A 108 -14.20 -22.22 28.40
C GLN A 108 -14.93 -23.17 27.43
N ASP A 109 -15.15 -22.72 26.19
CA ASP A 109 -15.72 -23.50 25.09
C ASP A 109 -14.78 -23.47 23.89
N HIS A 110 -14.01 -24.54 23.71
CA HIS A 110 -13.07 -24.70 22.60
C HIS A 110 -13.78 -24.76 21.23
N SER A 111 -15.00 -25.29 21.16
CA SER A 111 -15.76 -25.40 19.90
C SER A 111 -16.22 -24.03 19.42
N GLN A 112 -16.78 -23.22 20.34
CA GLN A 112 -17.14 -21.84 20.05
C GLN A 112 -15.90 -21.02 19.68
N ALA A 113 -14.81 -21.12 20.44
CA ALA A 113 -13.59 -20.39 20.15
C ALA A 113 -13.01 -20.74 18.77
N LYS A 114 -12.96 -22.03 18.39
CA LYS A 114 -12.55 -22.48 17.05
C LYS A 114 -13.38 -21.81 15.96
N LYS A 115 -14.71 -21.81 16.11
CA LYS A 115 -15.63 -21.20 15.14
C LYS A 115 -15.39 -19.69 15.00
N GLU A 116 -15.24 -18.99 16.11
CA GLU A 116 -14.97 -17.54 16.12
C GLU A 116 -13.65 -17.19 15.43
N LYS A 117 -12.56 -17.89 15.76
CA LYS A 117 -11.26 -17.64 15.12
C LYS A 117 -11.28 -17.95 13.62
N MET A 118 -12.00 -19.00 13.23
CA MET A 118 -12.15 -19.35 11.83
C MET A 118 -12.99 -18.34 11.04
N ASP A 119 -14.07 -17.80 11.62
CA ASP A 119 -14.87 -16.72 11.01
C ASP A 119 -14.04 -15.45 10.82
N LEU A 120 -13.24 -15.06 11.83
CA LEU A 120 -12.32 -13.94 11.73
C LEU A 120 -11.24 -14.17 10.66
N PHE A 121 -10.71 -15.39 10.55
CA PHE A 121 -9.81 -15.78 9.48
C PHE A 121 -10.45 -15.55 8.11
N TRP A 122 -11.64 -16.10 7.84
CA TRP A 122 -12.31 -15.95 6.54
C TRP A 122 -12.57 -14.48 6.19
N LYS A 123 -13.01 -13.68 7.16
CA LYS A 123 -13.19 -12.22 6.99
C LYS A 123 -11.88 -11.53 6.64
N SER A 124 -10.79 -11.82 7.35
CA SER A 124 -9.49 -11.22 7.10
C SER A 124 -8.90 -11.63 5.73
N LYS A 125 -9.11 -12.87 5.31
CA LYS A 125 -8.71 -13.39 4.00
C LYS A 125 -9.45 -12.68 2.85
N ASP A 126 -10.76 -12.44 3.00
CA ASP A 126 -11.52 -11.69 2.00
C ASP A 126 -11.08 -10.23 1.92
N ARG A 127 -10.80 -9.58 3.06
CA ARG A 127 -10.18 -8.25 3.07
C ARG A 127 -8.83 -8.25 2.33
N TYR A 128 -8.01 -9.29 2.51
CA TYR A 128 -6.74 -9.42 1.82
C TYR A 128 -6.94 -9.50 0.30
N ARG A 129 -7.90 -10.32 -0.16
CA ARG A 129 -8.26 -10.46 -1.58
C ARG A 129 -8.56 -9.12 -2.25
N VAL A 130 -9.32 -8.25 -1.59
CA VAL A 130 -9.67 -6.93 -2.12
C VAL A 130 -8.48 -5.97 -2.10
N ASN A 131 -7.72 -5.94 -1.01
CA ASN A 131 -6.66 -4.95 -0.83
C ASN A 131 -5.39 -5.28 -1.62
N VAL A 132 -5.12 -6.57 -1.88
CA VAL A 132 -3.97 -6.96 -2.70
C VAL A 132 -4.14 -6.54 -4.15
N ASP A 133 -5.35 -6.62 -4.71
CA ASP A 133 -5.63 -6.18 -6.07
C ASP A 133 -5.38 -4.67 -6.23
N TYR A 134 -5.88 -3.87 -5.28
CA TYR A 134 -5.59 -2.44 -5.23
C TYR A 134 -4.09 -2.15 -5.10
N ALA A 135 -3.38 -2.82 -4.18
CA ALA A 135 -1.94 -2.63 -4.02
C ALA A 135 -1.15 -3.00 -5.28
N GLN A 136 -1.54 -4.08 -5.98
CA GLN A 136 -0.92 -4.50 -7.24
C GLN A 136 -1.16 -3.49 -8.38
N SER A 137 -2.31 -2.82 -8.40
CA SER A 137 -2.62 -1.78 -9.39
C SER A 137 -1.67 -0.57 -9.33
N LEU A 138 -1.04 -0.34 -8.17
CA LEU A 138 -0.08 0.73 -7.95
C LEU A 138 1.36 0.36 -8.36
N LEU A 139 1.60 -0.91 -8.72
CA LEU A 139 2.89 -1.41 -9.17
C LEU A 139 3.06 -1.25 -10.68
N SER A 140 4.30 -1.01 -11.12
CA SER A 140 4.66 -1.11 -12.53
C SER A 140 4.54 -2.55 -13.05
N ALA A 141 4.41 -2.73 -14.37
CA ALA A 141 4.34 -4.06 -14.98
C ALA A 141 5.54 -4.97 -14.66
N LYS A 142 6.72 -4.39 -14.40
CA LYS A 142 7.91 -5.13 -13.95
C LYS A 142 7.74 -5.59 -12.50
N GLU A 143 7.35 -4.68 -11.62
CA GLU A 143 7.15 -4.98 -10.20
C GLU A 143 6.02 -5.98 -9.97
N GLN A 144 4.94 -5.93 -10.75
CA GLN A 144 3.85 -6.90 -10.69
C GLN A 144 4.33 -8.34 -10.93
N LYS A 145 5.29 -8.55 -11.83
CA LYS A 145 5.89 -9.87 -12.10
C LYS A 145 6.78 -10.35 -10.95
N GLU A 146 7.38 -9.43 -10.20
CA GLU A 146 8.23 -9.73 -9.04
C GLU A 146 7.42 -9.86 -7.74
N PHE A 147 6.15 -9.44 -7.74
CA PHE A 147 5.30 -9.44 -6.56
C PHE A 147 4.79 -10.85 -6.24
N LYS A 148 5.46 -11.51 -5.28
CA LYS A 148 5.18 -12.90 -4.84
C LYS A 148 3.80 -13.05 -4.19
N TYR A 149 3.40 -12.09 -3.36
CA TYR A 149 2.23 -12.21 -2.49
C TYR A 149 0.94 -11.73 -3.16
N THR A 150 0.65 -12.30 -4.33
CA THR A 150 -0.68 -12.20 -4.92
C THR A 150 -1.72 -12.89 -4.04
N TYR A 151 -3.01 -12.62 -4.28
CA TYR A 151 -4.08 -13.33 -3.57
C TYR A 151 -3.89 -14.85 -3.63
N GLY A 152 -3.65 -15.41 -4.82
CA GLY A 152 -3.51 -16.86 -5.00
C GLY A 152 -2.35 -17.44 -4.20
N HIS A 153 -1.19 -16.80 -4.20
CA HIS A 153 -0.03 -17.31 -3.46
C HIS A 153 -0.25 -17.23 -1.94
N PHE A 154 -0.77 -16.11 -1.45
CA PHE A 154 -1.08 -15.94 -0.03
C PHE A 154 -2.17 -16.93 0.43
N ASP A 155 -3.24 -17.07 -0.35
CA ASP A 155 -4.35 -17.99 -0.10
C ASP A 155 -3.88 -19.44 0.02
N THR A 156 -3.03 -19.90 -0.90
CA THR A 156 -2.42 -21.23 -0.82
C THR A 156 -1.64 -21.41 0.47
N LYS A 157 -0.78 -20.44 0.83
CA LYS A 157 0.06 -20.53 2.03
C LYS A 157 -0.76 -20.60 3.32
N VAL A 158 -1.80 -19.78 3.46
CA VAL A 158 -2.64 -19.81 4.66
C VAL A 158 -3.47 -21.09 4.76
N HIS A 159 -3.94 -21.64 3.62
CA HIS A 159 -4.66 -22.91 3.61
C HIS A 159 -3.75 -24.10 3.91
N GLU A 160 -2.52 -24.11 3.40
CA GLU A 160 -1.51 -25.11 3.75
C GLU A 160 -1.32 -25.18 5.28
N ILE A 161 -1.21 -24.03 5.95
CA ILE A 161 -1.06 -23.95 7.41
C ILE A 161 -2.32 -24.45 8.13
N ILE A 162 -3.52 -24.02 7.72
CA ILE A 162 -4.78 -24.48 8.34
C ILE A 162 -4.97 -25.98 8.18
N ASN A 163 -4.65 -26.53 7.01
CA ASN A 163 -4.70 -27.96 6.75
C ASN A 163 -3.66 -28.69 7.59
N GLY A 164 -2.46 -28.14 7.75
CA GLY A 164 -1.42 -28.66 8.64
C GLY A 164 -1.92 -28.78 10.08
N ILE A 165 -2.53 -27.70 10.62
CA ILE A 165 -3.16 -27.70 11.95
C ILE A 165 -4.19 -28.82 12.04
N THR A 166 -5.15 -28.84 11.12
CA THR A 166 -6.28 -29.79 11.14
C THR A 166 -5.80 -31.23 11.05
N ASN A 167 -4.84 -31.51 10.17
CA ASN A 167 -4.27 -32.83 10.00
C ASN A 167 -3.50 -33.28 11.25
N SER A 168 -2.69 -32.41 11.84
CA SER A 168 -1.94 -32.74 13.06
C SER A 168 -2.86 -33.08 14.24
N TYR A 169 -4.00 -32.41 14.38
CA TYR A 169 -4.92 -32.70 15.49
C TYR A 169 -5.85 -33.88 15.23
N ASN A 170 -6.37 -34.03 14.01
CA ASN A 170 -7.40 -35.03 13.73
C ASN A 170 -6.82 -36.39 13.32
N ASN A 171 -5.62 -36.42 12.71
CA ASN A 171 -5.10 -37.61 12.05
C ASN A 171 -3.76 -38.10 12.61
N LEU A 172 -3.08 -37.30 13.46
CA LEU A 172 -1.80 -37.67 14.08
C LEU A 172 -1.94 -37.76 15.59
N GLU A 173 -1.12 -38.60 16.22
CA GLU A 173 -1.07 -38.80 17.67
C GLU A 173 0.38 -38.72 18.20
N GLY A 174 0.51 -38.50 19.51
CA GLY A 174 1.80 -38.52 20.20
C GLY A 174 2.87 -37.61 19.57
N GLU A 175 4.02 -38.21 19.24
CA GLU A 175 5.18 -37.52 18.68
C GLU A 175 4.93 -36.98 17.26
N GLU A 176 4.23 -37.73 16.39
CA GLU A 176 3.89 -37.28 15.04
C GLU A 176 3.03 -36.02 15.05
N ARG A 177 2.10 -35.92 16.00
CA ARG A 177 1.33 -34.68 16.23
C ARG A 177 2.26 -33.55 16.61
N HIS A 178 3.18 -33.77 17.55
CA HIS A 178 4.10 -32.75 18.03
C HIS A 178 4.98 -32.21 16.89
N GLU A 179 5.58 -33.10 16.09
CA GLU A 179 6.38 -32.72 14.91
C GLU A 179 5.57 -31.95 13.87
N GLY A 180 4.34 -32.41 13.59
CA GLY A 180 3.43 -31.71 12.68
C GLY A 180 3.12 -30.28 13.15
N LEU A 181 2.94 -30.07 14.46
CA LEU A 181 2.68 -28.75 15.03
C LEU A 181 3.93 -27.86 15.06
N ILE A 182 5.13 -28.43 15.26
CA ILE A 182 6.39 -27.69 15.10
C ILE A 182 6.52 -27.19 13.65
N LYS A 183 6.17 -28.04 12.67
CA LYS A 183 6.18 -27.64 11.26
C LYS A 183 5.19 -26.51 10.99
N VAL A 184 3.97 -26.59 11.51
CA VAL A 184 2.98 -25.51 11.42
C VAL A 184 3.52 -24.20 11.98
N GLU A 185 4.16 -24.24 13.16
CA GLU A 185 4.77 -23.06 13.78
C GLU A 185 5.85 -22.44 12.90
N ALA A 186 6.72 -23.28 12.33
CA ALA A 186 7.75 -22.84 11.39
C ALA A 186 7.15 -22.23 10.12
N ASP A 187 6.09 -22.83 9.56
CA ASP A 187 5.42 -22.34 8.35
C ASP A 187 4.74 -20.98 8.60
N VAL A 188 4.13 -20.78 9.76
CA VAL A 188 3.58 -19.49 10.19
C VAL A 188 4.67 -18.43 10.30
N LEU A 189 5.79 -18.75 10.96
CA LEU A 189 6.89 -17.81 11.14
C LEU A 189 7.53 -17.42 9.79
N ASN A 190 7.79 -18.41 8.94
CA ASN A 190 8.33 -18.19 7.59
C ASN A 190 7.39 -17.32 6.75
N LEU A 191 6.08 -17.59 6.79
CA LEU A 191 5.09 -16.77 6.10
C LEU A 191 5.14 -15.31 6.58
N LYS A 192 5.22 -15.05 7.88
CA LYS A 192 5.31 -13.69 8.43
C LYS A 192 6.55 -12.94 7.98
N ILE A 193 7.71 -13.62 8.01
CA ILE A 193 9.00 -13.02 7.65
C ILE A 193 9.01 -12.70 6.16
N ASP A 194 8.77 -13.71 5.31
CA ASP A 194 8.78 -13.54 3.86
C ASP A 194 7.77 -12.49 3.39
N LEU A 195 6.56 -12.48 3.98
CA LEU A 195 5.53 -11.49 3.68
C LEU A 195 6.04 -10.09 4.02
N LYS A 196 6.56 -9.87 5.23
CA LYS A 196 7.07 -8.55 5.65
C LYS A 196 8.19 -8.08 4.74
N GLU A 197 9.12 -8.95 4.39
CA GLU A 197 10.22 -8.62 3.49
C GLU A 197 9.72 -8.23 2.11
N SER A 198 8.81 -9.02 1.55
CA SER A 198 8.23 -8.75 0.24
C SER A 198 7.44 -7.44 0.23
N LEU A 199 6.53 -7.22 1.18
CA LEU A 199 5.75 -5.98 1.24
C LEU A 199 6.63 -4.76 1.46
N ARG A 200 7.69 -4.85 2.28
CA ARG A 200 8.65 -3.75 2.48
C ARG A 200 9.40 -3.39 1.21
N LYS A 201 9.81 -4.39 0.40
CA LYS A 201 10.48 -4.16 -0.89
C LYS A 201 9.64 -3.25 -1.79
N PHE A 202 8.32 -3.45 -1.82
CA PHE A 202 7.41 -2.68 -2.67
C PHE A 202 6.78 -1.46 -1.99
N ARG A 203 7.05 -1.20 -0.71
CA ARG A 203 6.43 -0.07 0.01
C ARG A 203 7.18 1.26 -0.16
N GLY A 204 8.49 1.22 -0.38
CA GLY A 204 9.38 2.40 -0.35
C GLY A 204 10.17 2.64 -1.63
N GLN A 205 9.72 2.08 -2.75
CA GLN A 205 10.23 2.37 -4.10
C GLN A 205 9.27 3.32 -4.81
#